data_AF-A0AAE1BM55-F1
#
_entry.id   AF-A0AAE1BM55-F1
#
_cell.length_a   1.000
_cell.length_b   1.000
_cell.length_c   1.000
_cell.angle_alpha   90.00
_cell.angle_beta   90.00
_cell.angle_gamma   90.00
#
_symmetry.space_group_name_H-M   'P 1'
#
loop_
_entity.id
_entity.type
_entity.pdbx_description
1 polymer ?
#
loop_
_entity_poly.entity_id
_entity_poly.type
_entity_poly.pdbx_seq_one_letter_code
_entity_poly.pdbx_strand_id
1 'polypeptide(L)'
;MKLGGKARDVDSFVDQLKSEGEKVTSSDNMTHNKTTNNTPDIDMEPIHIVMSEEIVLHAGRDGGLQNMEIQGILKLRITDSDSGFIKIQVENTDTRPIQIQTHPNVDRELWKTKGQIGMKMNNKPFPHNTDVGVLKWRFHTVEDSFVPLSINCWPQDNGSGGCDVNIEYNLENITMELNEVVITIPLALGSPSPLINECEGTLDFTTRGIPDNFFPVCVSFTSSLPYCGLKVLGVVGNTDGAAVNFSQETLLKTNTYEIN
;
A
#
# COMPACT_ATOMS: atom_id res chain seq x y z
N MET A 1 25.99 23.07 -43.36
CA MET A 1 24.86 22.76 -44.26
C MET A 1 23.73 22.20 -43.43
N LYS A 2 22.50 22.68 -43.66
CA LYS A 2 21.30 22.47 -42.84
C LYS A 2 20.38 21.47 -43.57
N LEU A 3 19.94 20.40 -42.90
CA LEU A 3 19.05 19.38 -43.47
C LEU A 3 17.70 19.42 -42.74
N GLY A 4 16.65 19.91 -43.42
CA GLY A 4 15.24 19.54 -43.16
C GLY A 4 14.90 18.28 -43.97
N GLY A 5 13.86 17.50 -43.76
CA GLY A 5 12.62 17.57 -42.99
C GLY A 5 11.69 16.57 -43.69
N LYS A 6 11.35 15.44 -43.07
CA LYS A 6 10.50 14.37 -43.65
C LYS A 6 9.11 14.40 -43.02
N ALA A 7 8.13 14.87 -43.77
CA ALA A 7 6.70 14.82 -43.43
C ALA A 7 5.84 14.81 -44.71
N ARG A 8 6.06 13.83 -45.62
CA ARG A 8 5.34 13.79 -46.91
C ARG A 8 4.74 12.45 -47.31
N ASP A 9 4.90 11.38 -46.52
CA ASP A 9 4.38 10.04 -46.87
C ASP A 9 3.08 9.65 -46.15
N VAL A 10 2.59 10.44 -45.19
CA VAL A 10 1.36 10.11 -44.42
C VAL A 10 0.10 10.57 -45.16
N ASP A 11 0.16 11.72 -45.85
CA ASP A 11 -1.01 12.31 -46.50
C ASP A 11 -1.49 11.50 -47.73
N SER A 12 -0.57 10.87 -48.48
CA SER A 12 -0.96 10.08 -49.65
C SER A 12 -1.70 8.79 -49.31
N PHE A 13 -1.51 8.27 -48.08
CA PHE A 13 -2.17 7.06 -47.60
C PHE A 13 -3.60 7.32 -47.11
N VAL A 14 -3.81 8.47 -46.47
CA VAL A 14 -5.13 8.90 -45.97
C VAL A 14 -6.10 9.22 -47.11
N ASP A 15 -5.59 9.78 -48.22
CA ASP A 15 -6.44 10.09 -49.37
C ASP A 15 -6.87 8.84 -50.16
N GLN A 16 -6.09 7.76 -50.09
CA GLN A 16 -6.42 6.48 -50.72
C GLN A 16 -7.60 5.80 -49.99
N LEU A 17 -7.63 5.85 -48.66
CA LEU A 17 -8.70 5.28 -47.83
C LEU A 17 -10.04 6.02 -47.97
N LYS A 18 -10.02 7.33 -48.26
CA LYS A 18 -11.24 8.12 -48.54
C LYS A 18 -11.88 7.74 -49.88
N SER A 19 -11.10 7.24 -50.84
CA SER A 19 -11.61 6.87 -52.17
C SER A 19 -12.36 5.53 -52.19
N GLU A 20 -12.21 4.69 -51.15
CA GLU A 20 -12.85 3.37 -51.03
C GLU A 20 -14.14 3.38 -50.18
N GLY A 21 -14.65 4.55 -49.80
CA GLY A 21 -15.98 4.69 -49.19
C GLY A 21 -16.08 4.34 -47.71
N GLU A 22 -14.96 4.23 -47.00
CA GLU A 22 -14.93 3.99 -45.55
C GLU A 22 -14.92 5.32 -44.77
N LYS A 23 -15.85 5.48 -43.82
CA LYS A 23 -15.96 6.71 -43.00
C LYS A 23 -14.85 6.73 -41.94
N VAL A 24 -13.82 7.53 -42.18
CA VAL A 24 -12.80 7.88 -41.17
C VAL A 24 -13.26 9.12 -40.41
N THR A 25 -13.68 8.97 -39.16
CA THR A 25 -13.82 10.10 -38.22
C THR A 25 -12.51 10.29 -37.46
N SER A 26 -11.91 11.46 -37.64
CA SER A 26 -10.68 11.89 -36.98
C SER A 26 -10.91 12.12 -35.48
N SER A 27 -10.23 11.36 -34.64
CA SER A 27 -9.97 11.69 -33.24
C SER A 27 -8.53 11.33 -32.92
N ASP A 28 -7.70 12.35 -32.71
CA ASP A 28 -6.38 12.22 -32.13
C ASP A 28 -6.47 11.46 -30.81
N ASN A 29 -5.84 10.29 -30.74
CA ASN A 29 -5.45 9.66 -29.49
C ASN A 29 -4.15 8.88 -29.75
N MET A 30 -3.04 9.53 -29.46
CA MET A 30 -1.78 8.83 -29.26
C MET A 30 -1.94 7.82 -28.13
N THR A 31 -1.64 6.58 -28.47
CA THR A 31 -1.48 5.43 -27.58
C THR A 31 -0.45 5.73 -26.49
N HIS A 32 -0.92 6.10 -25.30
CA HIS A 32 -0.24 5.72 -24.07
C HIS A 32 -0.91 4.43 -23.61
N ASN A 33 -0.12 3.35 -23.49
CA ASN A 33 -0.54 2.12 -22.84
C ASN A 33 -0.98 2.48 -21.41
N LYS A 34 -2.28 2.67 -21.21
CA LYS A 34 -2.89 2.59 -19.89
C LYS A 34 -2.84 1.12 -19.53
N THR A 35 -1.86 0.76 -18.70
CA THR A 35 -1.99 -0.35 -17.76
C THR A 35 -3.35 -0.17 -17.08
N THR A 36 -4.32 -0.97 -17.49
CA THR A 36 -5.58 -1.11 -16.79
C THR A 36 -5.22 -1.76 -15.46
N ASN A 37 -5.09 -0.94 -14.42
CA ASN A 37 -5.19 -1.43 -13.06
C ASN A 37 -6.57 -2.06 -12.94
N ASN A 38 -6.63 -3.39 -13.11
CA ASN A 38 -7.79 -4.19 -12.75
C ASN A 38 -7.90 -4.16 -11.23
N THR A 39 -8.42 -3.07 -10.68
CA THR A 39 -9.13 -3.14 -9.42
C THR A 39 -10.41 -3.91 -9.70
N PRO A 40 -10.70 -5.02 -9.01
CA PRO A 40 -12.03 -5.64 -9.10
C PRO A 40 -13.07 -4.56 -8.80
N ASP A 41 -14.13 -4.53 -9.61
CA ASP A 41 -15.26 -3.62 -9.44
C ASP A 41 -15.99 -4.04 -8.16
N ILE A 42 -15.52 -3.52 -7.02
CA ILE A 42 -16.20 -3.67 -5.74
C ILE A 42 -17.47 -2.84 -5.88
N ASP A 43 -18.63 -3.46 -5.67
CA ASP A 43 -19.90 -2.74 -5.61
C ASP A 43 -19.83 -1.73 -4.44
N MET A 44 -19.54 -0.47 -4.76
CA MET A 44 -19.29 0.58 -3.76
C MET A 44 -20.62 1.22 -3.37
N GLU A 45 -21.02 1.00 -2.11
CA GLU A 45 -22.10 1.77 -1.48
C GLU A 45 -21.83 3.28 -1.54
N PRO A 46 -22.87 4.13 -1.50
CA PRO A 46 -22.71 5.59 -1.58
C PRO A 46 -21.83 6.20 -0.50
N ILE A 47 -21.69 5.51 0.63
CA ILE A 47 -20.72 5.77 1.68
C ILE A 47 -19.66 4.68 1.58
N HIS A 48 -18.46 5.07 1.19
CA HIS A 48 -17.32 4.16 1.07
C HIS A 48 -16.21 4.61 2.02
N ILE A 49 -15.68 3.66 2.79
CA ILE A 49 -14.62 3.89 3.78
C ILE A 49 -13.39 3.08 3.39
N VAL A 50 -12.23 3.73 3.36
CA VAL A 50 -10.94 3.06 3.16
C VAL A 50 -10.10 3.23 4.41
N MET A 51 -9.71 2.12 5.04
CA MET A 51 -8.70 2.07 6.09
C MET A 51 -7.38 1.62 5.45
N SER A 52 -6.40 2.51 5.40
CA SER A 52 -5.10 2.19 4.80
C SER A 52 -3.99 2.41 5.81
N GLU A 53 -3.09 1.44 5.90
CA GLU A 53 -1.87 1.48 6.70
C GLU A 53 -0.63 1.24 5.84
N GLU A 54 0.43 1.95 6.17
CA GLU A 54 1.75 1.80 5.57
C GLU A 54 2.77 1.48 6.66
N ILE A 55 3.52 0.40 6.48
CA ILE A 55 4.64 0.03 7.35
C ILE A 55 5.97 0.53 6.78
N VAL A 56 6.77 1.14 7.65
CA VAL A 56 8.18 1.48 7.44
C VAL A 56 9.00 0.75 8.49
N LEU A 57 9.90 -0.14 8.08
CA LEU A 57 10.77 -0.90 8.96
C LEU A 57 12.21 -0.85 8.48
N HIS A 58 13.13 -0.60 9.42
CA HIS A 58 14.57 -0.71 9.23
C HIS A 58 15.15 -1.55 10.36
N ALA A 59 15.83 -2.63 10.00
CA ALA A 59 16.56 -3.50 10.93
C ALA A 59 18.02 -3.63 10.50
N GLY A 60 18.89 -3.98 11.43
CA GLY A 60 20.26 -4.39 11.14
C GLY A 60 20.36 -5.87 10.75
N ARG A 61 21.45 -6.23 10.09
CA ARG A 61 21.80 -7.62 9.73
C ARG A 61 21.94 -8.57 10.91
N ASP A 62 22.09 -8.04 12.13
CA ASP A 62 22.11 -8.78 13.38
C ASP A 62 20.71 -9.04 13.95
N GLY A 63 19.66 -8.61 13.25
CA GLY A 63 18.25 -8.80 13.62
C GLY A 63 17.69 -7.68 14.50
N GLY A 64 18.52 -6.74 14.97
CA GLY A 64 18.06 -5.65 15.84
C GLY A 64 17.22 -4.62 15.09
N LEU A 65 16.03 -4.31 15.61
CA LEU A 65 15.17 -3.27 15.05
C LEU A 65 15.75 -1.88 15.31
N GLN A 66 15.96 -1.11 14.25
CA GLN A 66 16.41 0.27 14.34
C GLN A 66 15.22 1.23 14.38
N ASN A 67 14.19 0.94 13.59
CA ASN A 67 12.96 1.71 13.53
C ASN A 67 11.82 0.88 12.92
N MET A 68 10.65 0.94 13.54
CA MET A 68 9.39 0.49 12.94
C MET A 68 8.32 1.56 13.12
N GLU A 69 7.61 1.85 12.05
CA GLU A 69 6.53 2.82 12.03
C GLU A 69 5.35 2.31 11.21
N ILE A 70 4.14 2.49 11.74
CA ILE A 70 2.88 2.30 11.03
C ILE A 70 2.21 3.67 10.91
N GLN A 71 1.94 4.09 9.69
CA GLN A 71 1.11 5.26 9.41
C GLN A 71 -0.21 4.81 8.82
N GLY A 72 -1.31 5.16 9.47
CA GLY A 72 -2.64 4.82 9.01
C GLY A 72 -3.56 6.01 8.77
N ILE A 73 -4.55 5.80 7.91
CA ILE A 73 -5.56 6.79 7.55
C ILE A 73 -6.91 6.11 7.30
N LEU A 74 -7.97 6.71 7.84
CA LEU A 74 -9.36 6.43 7.47
C LEU A 74 -9.80 7.52 6.50
N LYS A 75 -10.04 7.13 5.24
CA LYS A 75 -10.60 7.99 4.20
C LYS A 75 -12.09 7.70 4.04
N LEU A 76 -12.86 8.76 3.87
CA LEU A 76 -14.28 8.72 3.58
C LEU A 76 -14.52 9.27 2.17
N ARG A 77 -15.28 8.52 1.37
CA ARG A 77 -15.85 8.97 0.10
C ARG A 77 -17.37 8.89 0.18
N ILE A 78 -18.03 9.96 -0.25
CA ILE A 78 -19.49 10.03 -0.36
C ILE A 78 -19.85 10.35 -1.80
N THR A 79 -20.61 9.47 -2.45
CA THR A 79 -21.02 9.63 -3.86
C THR A 79 -22.48 10.04 -4.04
N ASP A 80 -23.28 9.95 -2.98
CA ASP A 80 -24.64 10.51 -2.91
C ASP A 80 -24.67 11.74 -2.01
N SER A 81 -25.18 12.87 -2.52
CA SER A 81 -25.22 14.14 -1.79
C SER A 81 -26.10 14.08 -0.53
N ASP A 82 -27.10 13.19 -0.51
CA ASP A 82 -28.01 13.05 0.63
C ASP A 82 -27.38 12.23 1.77
N SER A 83 -26.30 11.50 1.47
CA SER A 83 -25.57 10.62 2.39
C SER A 83 -24.44 11.34 3.17
N GLY A 84 -24.38 12.68 3.13
CA GLY A 84 -23.30 13.46 3.75
C GLY A 84 -23.43 13.72 5.25
N PHE A 85 -24.61 13.49 5.84
CA PHE A 85 -24.91 13.76 7.24
C PHE A 85 -24.83 12.49 8.09
N ILE A 86 -23.61 12.04 8.38
CA ILE A 86 -23.36 10.77 9.05
C ILE A 86 -22.37 10.89 10.22
N LYS A 87 -22.29 9.83 11.03
CA LYS A 87 -21.24 9.57 12.00
C LYS A 87 -20.69 8.17 11.78
N ILE A 88 -19.37 8.01 11.83
CA ILE A 88 -18.68 6.72 11.73
C ILE A 88 -18.30 6.28 13.12
N GLN A 89 -18.74 5.10 13.55
CA GLN A 89 -18.30 4.48 14.79
C GLN A 89 -17.00 3.72 14.54
N VAL A 90 -15.94 4.08 15.26
CA VAL A 90 -14.66 3.40 15.23
C VAL A 90 -14.38 2.84 16.61
N GLU A 91 -13.88 1.62 16.65
CA GLU A 91 -13.33 0.98 17.83
C GLU A 91 -11.81 1.01 17.72
N ASN A 92 -11.15 1.29 18.84
CA ASN A 92 -9.70 1.14 18.98
C ASN A 92 -9.45 0.18 20.15
N THR A 93 -9.15 -1.08 19.83
CA THR A 93 -8.80 -2.11 20.82
C THR A 93 -7.29 -2.18 21.08
N ASP A 94 -6.52 -1.29 20.46
CA ASP A 94 -5.08 -1.29 20.57
C ASP A 94 -4.62 -0.75 21.93
N THR A 95 -3.75 -1.49 22.61
CA THR A 95 -3.19 -1.11 23.91
C THR A 95 -1.87 -0.34 23.78
N ARG A 96 -1.31 -0.27 22.57
CA ARG A 96 -0.04 0.42 22.27
C ARG A 96 -0.25 1.93 22.22
N PRO A 97 0.82 2.74 22.37
CA PRO A 97 0.73 4.20 22.34
C PRO A 97 0.56 4.75 20.91
N ILE A 98 -0.57 4.44 20.28
CA ILE A 98 -0.93 4.96 18.96
C ILE A 98 -1.29 6.43 19.06
N GLN A 99 -0.61 7.26 18.29
CA GLN A 99 -0.91 8.69 18.16
C GLN A 99 -2.07 8.86 17.19
N ILE A 100 -3.17 9.46 17.61
CA ILE A 100 -4.37 9.65 16.79
C ILE A 100 -4.62 11.14 16.52
N GLN A 101 -4.93 11.47 15.27
CA GLN A 101 -5.27 12.82 14.83
C GLN A 101 -6.54 12.81 13.98
N THR A 102 -7.54 13.59 14.39
CA THR A 102 -8.75 13.84 13.58
C THR A 102 -8.54 15.01 12.61
N HIS A 103 -9.29 15.00 11.50
CA HIS A 103 -9.32 16.12 10.56
C HIS A 103 -9.83 17.43 11.22
N PRO A 104 -9.38 18.64 10.82
CA PRO A 104 -9.79 19.91 11.46
C PRO A 104 -11.29 20.24 11.47
N ASN A 105 -12.08 19.57 10.62
CA ASN A 105 -13.53 19.71 10.57
C ASN A 105 -14.29 18.60 11.32
N VAL A 106 -13.60 17.59 11.83
CA VAL A 106 -14.19 16.54 12.67
C VAL A 106 -14.30 17.03 14.11
N ASP A 107 -15.38 16.65 14.78
CA ASP A 107 -15.58 16.89 16.21
C ASP A 107 -14.60 16.05 17.04
N ARG A 108 -13.61 16.73 17.63
CA ARG A 108 -12.58 16.09 18.46
C ARG A 108 -13.15 15.57 19.78
N GLU A 109 -14.16 16.21 20.34
CA GLU A 109 -14.74 15.77 21.62
C GLU A 109 -15.62 14.53 21.40
N LEU A 110 -16.36 14.49 20.28
CA LEU A 110 -17.10 13.31 19.86
C LEU A 110 -16.18 12.09 19.67
N TRP A 111 -15.02 12.29 19.04
CA TRP A 111 -14.00 11.25 18.92
C TRP A 111 -13.51 10.78 20.30
N LYS A 112 -13.09 11.71 21.16
CA LYS A 112 -12.53 11.38 22.48
C LYS A 112 -13.50 10.66 23.40
N THR A 113 -14.77 11.06 23.37
CA THR A 113 -15.77 10.56 24.33
C THR A 113 -16.53 9.34 23.82
N LYS A 114 -16.64 9.15 22.50
CA LYS A 114 -17.47 8.08 21.91
C LYS A 114 -16.78 7.24 20.84
N GLY A 115 -15.55 7.55 20.44
CA GLY A 115 -14.90 6.90 19.30
C GLY A 115 -15.64 7.17 17.97
N GLN A 116 -16.35 8.30 17.88
CA GLN A 116 -17.16 8.63 16.71
C GLN A 116 -16.53 9.74 15.88
N ILE A 117 -16.50 9.55 14.57
CA ILE A 117 -16.09 10.55 13.59
C ILE A 117 -17.35 11.21 13.04
N GLY A 118 -17.53 12.49 13.32
CA GLY A 118 -18.61 13.32 12.78
C GLY A 118 -18.13 14.75 12.56
N MET A 119 -18.84 15.51 11.73
CA MET A 119 -18.51 16.93 11.49
C MET A 119 -18.76 17.77 12.75
N LYS A 120 -17.85 18.71 13.06
CA LYS A 120 -18.00 19.64 14.20
C LYS A 120 -19.21 20.58 14.09
N MET A 121 -19.65 20.85 12.86
CA MET A 121 -20.83 21.64 12.55
C MET A 121 -21.92 20.68 12.09
N ASN A 122 -22.91 20.42 12.94
CA ASN A 122 -23.96 19.40 12.68
C ASN A 122 -24.78 19.66 11.41
N ASN A 123 -24.82 20.90 10.93
CA ASN A 123 -25.52 21.31 9.71
C ASN A 123 -24.64 21.29 8.46
N LYS A 124 -23.36 20.90 8.58
CA LYS A 124 -22.44 20.79 7.45
C LYS A 124 -22.20 19.31 7.13
N PRO A 125 -22.53 18.85 5.92
CA PRO A 125 -22.24 17.47 5.52
C PRO A 125 -20.74 17.28 5.28
N PHE A 126 -20.30 16.03 5.28
CA PHE A 126 -19.02 15.67 4.69
C PHE A 126 -19.01 16.01 3.18
N PRO A 127 -17.85 16.33 2.59
CA PRO A 127 -17.76 16.67 1.17
C PRO A 127 -18.20 15.53 0.25
N HIS A 128 -19.04 15.87 -0.75
CA HIS A 128 -19.47 14.96 -1.81
C HIS A 128 -18.39 14.82 -2.89
N ASN A 129 -18.27 13.62 -3.49
CA ASN A 129 -17.36 13.27 -4.58
C ASN A 129 -15.88 13.64 -4.33
N THR A 130 -15.43 13.61 -3.08
CA THR A 130 -14.05 13.88 -2.70
C THR A 130 -13.58 12.88 -1.63
N ASP A 131 -12.36 12.37 -1.77
CA ASP A 131 -11.74 11.56 -0.72
C ASP A 131 -11.22 12.44 0.39
N VAL A 132 -11.75 12.25 1.60
CA VAL A 132 -11.33 13.02 2.76
C VAL A 132 -10.76 12.10 3.82
N GLY A 133 -9.50 12.32 4.18
CA GLY A 133 -8.89 11.70 5.36
C GLY A 133 -9.49 12.29 6.63
N VAL A 134 -10.30 11.52 7.36
CA VAL A 134 -11.03 12.00 8.54
C VAL A 134 -10.36 11.63 9.86
N LEU A 135 -9.58 10.56 9.87
CA LEU A 135 -8.77 10.09 10.99
C LEU A 135 -7.40 9.64 10.47
N LYS A 136 -6.33 10.00 11.16
CA LYS A 136 -4.98 9.49 10.95
C LYS A 136 -4.45 8.90 12.25
N TRP A 137 -3.64 7.86 12.14
CA TRP A 137 -2.92 7.30 13.27
C TRP A 137 -1.47 7.01 12.94
N ARG A 138 -0.63 7.01 13.97
CA ARG A 138 0.79 6.67 13.87
C ARG A 138 1.20 5.82 15.07
N PHE A 139 1.79 4.67 14.81
CA PHE A 139 2.49 3.85 15.78
C PHE A 139 3.98 3.85 15.45
N HIS A 140 4.85 4.00 16.44
CA HIS A 140 6.30 3.99 16.26
C HIS A 140 6.94 3.21 17.40
N THR A 141 7.91 2.36 17.08
CA THR A 141 8.63 1.53 18.04
C THR A 141 10.04 1.19 17.55
N VAL A 142 10.90 0.78 18.48
CA VAL A 142 12.23 0.19 18.25
C VAL A 142 12.35 -1.15 18.98
N GLU A 143 11.22 -1.73 19.39
CA GLU A 143 11.18 -3.02 20.09
C GLU A 143 10.87 -4.15 19.10
N ASP A 144 11.78 -5.12 19.01
CA ASP A 144 11.74 -6.25 18.06
C ASP A 144 10.46 -7.10 18.18
N SER A 145 9.82 -7.12 19.36
CA SER A 145 8.59 -7.89 19.62
C SER A 145 7.39 -7.46 18.76
N PHE A 146 7.47 -6.29 18.12
CA PHE A 146 6.43 -5.76 17.24
C PHE A 146 6.68 -6.02 15.75
N VAL A 147 7.84 -6.54 15.38
CA VAL A 147 8.16 -6.88 13.98
C VAL A 147 7.16 -7.92 13.48
N PRO A 148 6.49 -7.72 12.33
CA PRO A 148 5.49 -8.68 11.85
C PRO A 148 6.11 -9.91 11.18
N LEU A 149 7.21 -9.72 10.43
CA LEU A 149 7.89 -10.75 9.65
C LEU A 149 9.41 -10.62 9.85
N SER A 150 10.00 -11.50 10.64
CA SER A 150 11.46 -11.49 10.81
C SER A 150 12.14 -12.06 9.58
N ILE A 151 13.28 -11.49 9.21
CA ILE A 151 14.15 -11.95 8.12
C ILE A 151 15.57 -12.02 8.67
N ASN A 152 16.18 -13.21 8.60
CA ASN A 152 17.59 -13.41 8.92
C ASN A 152 18.33 -13.78 7.65
N CYS A 153 19.44 -13.11 7.36
CA CYS A 153 20.26 -13.36 6.16
C CYS A 153 21.71 -13.62 6.58
N TRP A 154 22.20 -14.82 6.32
CA TRP A 154 23.52 -15.30 6.72
C TRP A 154 24.37 -15.60 5.48
N PRO A 155 25.07 -14.61 4.91
CA PRO A 155 26.05 -14.83 3.85
C PRO A 155 27.40 -15.31 4.41
N GLN A 156 27.94 -16.39 3.85
CA GLN A 156 29.22 -16.99 4.23
C GLN A 156 30.13 -17.18 3.01
N ASP A 157 31.34 -16.60 3.07
CA ASP A 157 32.38 -16.84 2.06
C ASP A 157 32.78 -18.33 2.08
N ASN A 158 32.75 -18.97 0.92
CA ASN A 158 33.07 -20.39 0.77
C ASN A 158 34.55 -20.66 0.46
N GLY A 159 35.40 -19.63 0.44
CA GLY A 159 36.84 -19.73 0.21
C GLY A 159 37.24 -20.02 -1.23
N SER A 160 36.27 -20.10 -2.15
CA SER A 160 36.49 -20.40 -3.58
C SER A 160 36.07 -19.24 -4.50
N GLY A 161 35.87 -18.04 -3.94
CA GLY A 161 35.37 -16.86 -4.66
C GLY A 161 33.85 -16.86 -4.86
N GLY A 162 33.13 -17.72 -4.13
CA GLY A 162 31.67 -17.70 -4.01
C GLY A 162 31.24 -17.42 -2.57
N CYS A 163 29.95 -17.18 -2.40
CA CYS A 163 29.29 -16.97 -1.13
C CYS A 163 28.07 -17.89 -1.09
N ASP A 164 27.96 -18.66 -0.01
CA ASP A 164 26.74 -19.40 0.34
C ASP A 164 25.86 -18.45 1.15
N VAL A 165 24.59 -18.34 0.80
CA VAL A 165 23.65 -17.40 1.41
C VAL A 165 22.44 -18.20 1.89
N ASN A 166 22.20 -18.14 3.20
CA ASN A 166 21.04 -18.73 3.85
C ASN A 166 20.11 -17.60 4.32
N ILE A 167 18.82 -17.73 4.03
CA ILE A 167 17.81 -16.74 4.41
C ILE A 167 16.65 -17.45 5.07
N GLU A 168 16.36 -17.08 6.31
CA GLU A 168 15.23 -17.57 7.08
C GLU A 168 14.20 -16.46 7.24
N TYR A 169 12.92 -16.79 7.13
CA TYR A 169 11.83 -15.85 7.39
C TYR A 169 10.79 -16.48 8.32
N ASN A 170 10.29 -15.70 9.28
CA ASN A 170 9.27 -16.18 10.21
C ASN A 170 8.19 -15.11 10.46
N LEU A 171 6.93 -15.53 10.38
CA LEU A 171 5.80 -14.67 10.71
C LEU A 171 5.68 -14.60 12.24
N GLU A 172 6.19 -13.52 12.82
CA GLU A 172 6.20 -13.29 14.28
C GLU A 172 4.81 -12.92 14.78
N ASN A 173 4.11 -12.05 14.05
CA ASN A 173 2.72 -11.74 14.35
C ASN A 173 1.79 -12.74 13.66
N ILE A 174 1.59 -13.88 14.31
CA ILE A 174 0.76 -14.99 13.81
C ILE A 174 -0.74 -14.66 13.63
N THR A 175 -1.19 -13.49 14.09
CA THR A 175 -2.57 -13.03 13.87
C THR A 175 -2.73 -12.31 12.52
N MET A 176 -1.62 -12.02 11.84
CA MET A 176 -1.62 -11.40 10.52
C MET A 176 -1.64 -12.46 9.41
N GLU A 177 -2.12 -12.02 8.26
CA GLU A 177 -2.02 -12.75 7.00
C GLU A 177 -1.36 -11.83 5.98
N LEU A 178 -0.18 -12.23 5.49
CA LEU A 178 0.57 -11.46 4.51
C LEU A 178 0.37 -12.06 3.12
N ASN A 179 -0.01 -11.21 2.18
CA ASN A 179 -0.25 -11.55 0.78
C ASN A 179 0.87 -10.97 -0.09
N GLU A 180 1.12 -11.65 -1.21
CA GLU A 180 2.09 -11.21 -2.22
C GLU A 180 3.47 -10.88 -1.63
N VAL A 181 3.93 -11.72 -0.69
CA VAL A 181 5.22 -11.55 -0.02
C VAL A 181 6.35 -11.74 -1.03
N VAL A 182 7.18 -10.71 -1.19
CA VAL A 182 8.39 -10.73 -2.02
C VAL A 182 9.57 -10.30 -1.16
N ILE A 183 10.57 -11.19 -1.06
CA ILE A 183 11.86 -10.89 -0.42
C ILE A 183 12.88 -10.69 -1.54
N THR A 184 13.46 -9.50 -1.62
CA THR A 184 14.42 -9.10 -2.64
C THR A 184 15.81 -9.03 -2.04
N ILE A 185 16.72 -9.84 -2.59
CA ILE A 185 18.11 -9.92 -2.16
C ILE A 185 18.99 -9.35 -3.27
N PRO A 186 19.77 -8.29 -3.02
CA PRO A 186 20.69 -7.77 -4.01
C PRO A 186 21.82 -8.79 -4.25
N LEU A 187 22.36 -8.77 -5.46
CA LEU A 187 23.49 -9.61 -5.86
C LEU A 187 24.63 -8.73 -6.31
N ALA A 188 25.86 -9.24 -6.21
CA ALA A 188 27.03 -8.55 -6.73
C ALA A 188 26.88 -8.25 -8.24
N LEU A 189 27.30 -7.05 -8.66
CA LEU A 189 27.20 -6.65 -10.06
C LEU A 189 28.00 -7.60 -10.96
N GLY A 190 27.36 -8.14 -12.00
CA GLY A 190 27.99 -9.09 -12.92
C GLY A 190 28.14 -10.52 -12.36
N SER A 191 27.54 -10.81 -11.21
CA SER A 191 27.42 -12.19 -10.73
C SER A 191 26.49 -13.00 -11.65
N PRO A 192 26.74 -14.31 -11.82
CA PRO A 192 25.80 -15.19 -12.50
C PRO A 192 24.52 -15.33 -11.67
N SER A 193 23.45 -15.81 -12.30
CA SER A 193 22.23 -16.21 -11.57
C SER A 193 22.59 -17.19 -10.44
N PRO A 194 22.02 -17.02 -9.24
CA PRO A 194 22.34 -17.85 -8.09
C PRO A 194 21.90 -19.29 -8.34
N LEU A 195 22.67 -20.24 -7.81
CA LEU A 195 22.28 -21.64 -7.75
C LEU A 195 21.42 -21.83 -6.50
N ILE A 196 20.11 -22.00 -6.66
CA ILE A 196 19.20 -22.27 -5.55
C ILE A 196 19.37 -23.72 -5.10
N ASN A 197 19.65 -23.91 -3.82
CA ASN A 197 19.85 -25.20 -3.17
C ASN A 197 18.56 -25.69 -2.51
N GLU A 198 17.91 -24.84 -1.70
CA GLU A 198 16.69 -25.13 -0.94
C GLU A 198 15.78 -23.89 -0.89
N CYS A 199 14.47 -24.08 -0.85
CA CYS A 199 13.48 -22.99 -0.83
C CYS A 199 12.16 -23.45 -0.16
N GLU A 200 12.20 -23.70 1.15
CA GLU A 200 11.03 -24.08 1.96
C GLU A 200 11.12 -23.46 3.37
N GLY A 201 10.51 -22.28 3.58
CA GLY A 201 10.63 -21.53 4.85
C GLY A 201 12.02 -20.91 5.08
N THR A 202 13.03 -21.46 4.41
CA THR A 202 14.40 -20.99 4.29
C THR A 202 14.77 -21.00 2.81
N LEU A 203 15.55 -20.01 2.37
CA LEU A 203 16.14 -19.94 1.03
C LEU A 203 17.65 -20.08 1.13
N ASP A 204 18.18 -21.13 0.54
CA ASP A 204 19.61 -21.38 0.43
C ASP A 204 20.06 -21.25 -1.01
N PHE A 205 21.10 -20.45 -1.26
CA PHE A 205 21.71 -20.37 -2.59
C PHE A 205 23.20 -20.05 -2.55
N THR A 206 23.88 -20.34 -3.66
CA THR A 206 25.29 -20.01 -3.83
C THR A 206 25.47 -19.10 -5.05
N THR A 207 26.25 -18.03 -4.91
CA THR A 207 26.63 -17.14 -6.02
C THR A 207 27.98 -16.48 -5.80
N ARG A 208 28.49 -15.73 -6.80
CA ARG A 208 29.71 -14.92 -6.64
C ARG A 208 29.37 -13.62 -5.94
N GLY A 209 30.18 -13.25 -4.96
CA GLY A 209 30.04 -11.99 -4.23
C GLY A 209 30.75 -12.02 -2.89
N ILE A 210 30.69 -10.91 -2.17
CA ILE A 210 31.07 -10.82 -0.76
C ILE A 210 29.83 -10.55 0.10
N PRO A 211 29.85 -10.84 1.41
CA PRO A 211 28.71 -10.65 2.32
C PRO A 211 27.95 -9.33 2.16
N ASP A 212 28.66 -8.20 2.02
CA ASP A 212 28.05 -6.87 1.90
C ASP A 212 27.25 -6.67 0.58
N ASN A 213 27.38 -7.55 -0.41
CA ASN A 213 26.61 -7.45 -1.66
C ASN A 213 25.16 -7.94 -1.52
N PHE A 214 24.84 -8.65 -0.43
CA PHE A 214 23.52 -9.25 -0.19
C PHE A 214 22.61 -8.37 0.68
N PHE A 215 23.03 -7.14 0.95
CA PHE A 215 22.29 -6.13 1.71
C PHE A 215 22.11 -4.84 0.90
N PRO A 216 21.03 -4.07 1.15
CA PRO A 216 19.94 -4.40 2.07
C PRO A 216 19.01 -5.48 1.50
N VAL A 217 18.50 -6.36 2.36
CA VAL A 217 17.38 -7.25 2.00
C VAL A 217 16.10 -6.45 2.12
N CYS A 218 15.31 -6.39 1.04
CA CYS A 218 14.06 -5.66 1.00
C CYS A 218 12.87 -6.61 1.03
N VAL A 219 11.80 -6.25 1.75
CA VAL A 219 10.56 -7.01 1.78
C VAL A 219 9.40 -6.16 1.27
N SER A 220 8.54 -6.74 0.45
CA SER A 220 7.24 -6.16 0.13
C SER A 220 6.12 -7.16 0.39
N PHE A 221 5.02 -6.68 0.96
CA PHE A 221 3.80 -7.47 1.15
C PHE A 221 2.59 -6.56 1.26
N THR A 222 1.40 -7.16 1.16
CA THR A 222 0.12 -6.54 1.49
C THR A 222 -0.63 -7.37 2.52
N SER A 223 -1.64 -6.79 3.18
CA SER A 223 -2.61 -7.51 4.00
C SER A 223 -3.96 -6.82 3.94
N SER A 224 -5.04 -7.61 3.94
CA SER A 224 -6.41 -7.09 4.08
C SER A 224 -6.81 -6.91 5.55
N LEU A 225 -5.91 -7.22 6.49
CA LEU A 225 -6.09 -7.00 7.92
C LEU A 225 -5.25 -5.79 8.36
N PRO A 226 -5.78 -4.96 9.28
CA PRO A 226 -4.99 -3.86 9.83
C PRO A 226 -3.96 -4.41 10.83
N TYR A 227 -2.80 -3.76 10.89
CA TYR A 227 -1.79 -3.97 11.92
C TYR A 227 -2.16 -3.29 13.24
N CYS A 228 -2.70 -2.06 13.19
CA CYS A 228 -3.23 -1.41 14.39
C CYS A 228 -4.67 -1.86 14.67
N GLY A 229 -5.03 -1.97 15.96
CA GLY A 229 -6.33 -2.45 16.41
C GLY A 229 -7.51 -1.48 16.19
N LEU A 230 -7.50 -0.71 15.10
CA LEU A 230 -8.59 0.18 14.73
C LEU A 230 -9.55 -0.55 13.78
N LYS A 231 -10.86 -0.42 14.04
CA LYS A 231 -11.91 -1.03 13.23
C LYS A 231 -13.13 -0.12 13.12
N VAL A 232 -13.71 -0.04 11.92
CA VAL A 232 -15.04 0.58 11.73
C VAL A 232 -16.11 -0.42 12.13
N LEU A 233 -16.97 -0.03 13.07
CA LEU A 233 -18.08 -0.87 13.54
C LEU A 233 -19.39 -0.58 12.81
N GLY A 234 -19.56 0.63 12.30
CA GLY A 234 -20.76 1.02 11.58
C GLY A 234 -20.84 2.50 11.26
N VAL A 235 -21.86 2.85 10.48
CA VAL A 235 -22.19 4.22 10.11
C VAL A 235 -23.64 4.49 10.54
N VAL A 236 -23.88 5.67 11.10
CA VAL A 236 -25.22 6.11 11.51
C VAL A 236 -25.54 7.50 10.97
N GLY A 237 -26.82 7.77 10.74
CA GLY A 237 -27.32 9.10 10.41
C GLY A 237 -27.02 10.10 11.52
N ASN A 238 -26.64 11.32 11.16
CA ASN A 238 -26.26 12.34 12.13
C ASN A 238 -27.42 12.78 13.04
N THR A 239 -28.63 12.81 12.49
CA THR A 239 -29.85 13.36 13.12
C THR A 239 -30.69 12.33 13.86
N ASP A 240 -30.88 11.16 13.28
CA ASP A 240 -31.77 10.11 13.79
C ASP A 240 -31.02 8.95 14.46
N GLY A 241 -29.71 8.84 14.23
CA GLY A 241 -28.89 7.71 14.69
C GLY A 241 -29.26 6.39 14.00
N ALA A 242 -30.00 6.43 12.89
CA ALA A 242 -30.36 5.24 12.13
C ALA A 242 -29.11 4.64 11.49
N ALA A 243 -29.02 3.30 11.45
CA ALA A 243 -27.93 2.62 10.76
C ALA A 243 -27.98 2.93 9.25
N VAL A 244 -26.82 3.20 8.67
CA VAL A 244 -26.67 3.50 7.24
C VAL A 244 -25.74 2.45 6.62
N ASN A 245 -26.13 1.94 5.45
CA ASN A 245 -25.29 1.03 4.69
C ASN A 245 -24.01 1.74 4.24
N PHE A 246 -22.92 0.99 4.24
CA PHE A 246 -21.63 1.47 3.78
C PHE A 246 -20.82 0.28 3.27
N SER A 247 -19.87 0.57 2.39
CA SER A 247 -18.85 -0.36 1.95
C SER A 247 -17.52 0.03 2.59
N GLN A 248 -16.65 -0.95 2.83
CA GLN A 248 -15.34 -0.70 3.40
C GLN A 248 -14.25 -1.54 2.73
N GLU A 249 -13.06 -0.96 2.66
CA GLU A 249 -11.82 -1.63 2.27
C GLU A 249 -10.76 -1.39 3.36
N THR A 250 -10.00 -2.43 3.68
CA THR A 250 -8.85 -2.34 4.59
C THR A 250 -7.61 -2.85 3.88
N LEU A 251 -6.53 -2.08 3.94
CA LEU A 251 -5.25 -2.43 3.33
C LEU A 251 -4.09 -1.99 4.21
N LEU A 252 -3.27 -2.95 4.62
CA LEU A 252 -1.89 -2.72 5.06
C LEU A 252 -0.96 -3.01 3.89
N LYS A 253 0.05 -2.17 3.68
CA LYS A 253 1.12 -2.41 2.70
C LYS A 253 2.47 -1.95 3.21
N THR A 254 3.52 -2.54 2.68
CA THR A 254 4.89 -2.06 2.88
C THR A 254 5.13 -0.74 2.13
N ASN A 255 5.64 0.27 2.83
CA ASN A 255 6.27 1.44 2.21
C ASN A 255 7.78 1.21 2.13
N THR A 256 8.41 0.84 3.25
CA THR A 256 9.82 0.43 3.30
C THR A 256 9.94 -0.71 4.30
N TYR A 257 10.69 -1.75 3.96
CA TYR A 257 10.97 -2.86 4.87
C TYR A 257 12.36 -3.39 4.53
N GLU A 258 13.36 -2.94 5.28
CA GLU A 258 14.77 -3.14 4.93
C GLU A 258 15.55 -3.73 6.09
N ILE A 259 16.38 -4.73 5.77
CA ILE A 259 17.37 -5.32 6.66
C ILE A 259 18.74 -4.95 6.09
N ASN A 260 19.52 -4.16 6.84
CA ASN A 260 20.79 -3.55 6.41
C ASN A 260 22.03 -4.24 6.97
#